data_AF-A0A6P1CMJ1-F1
#
_entry.id   AF-A0A6P1CMJ1-F1
#
_cell.length_a   1.000
_cell.length_b   1.000
_cell.length_c   1.000
_cell.angle_alpha   90.00
_cell.angle_beta   90.00
_cell.angle_gamma   90.00
#
_symmetry.space_group_name_H-M   'P 1'
#
loop_
_entity.id
_entity.type
_entity.pdbx_description
1 polymer ?
#
loop_
_entity_poly.entity_id
_entity_poly.type
_entity_poly.pdbx_seq_one_letter_code
_entity_poly.pdbx_strand_id
1 'polypeptide(L)'
;MTKEPVERELVCEGRWCSISYAIRRDGTTAPAREVLDYLKEGTWSEGEDVAMHADEQVETYAALMQSMQHYAEHGDGDREESMNGLDDGIFEFKAGRARIAFFDTPGDGTFTPRWKISNRDDSPNPDSVTWHIPDLDPHIRLCNGWPKRGQKTNPGDISFARKVRFEDLEHDRKQR
;
A
#
# COMPACT_ATOMS: atom_id res chain seq x y z
N MET A 1 10.21 30.49 -5.25
CA MET A 1 8.80 30.09 -5.11
C MET A 1 8.78 28.84 -4.26
N THR A 2 8.19 28.89 -3.07
CA THR A 2 7.91 27.69 -2.28
C THR A 2 6.91 26.84 -3.05
N LYS A 3 7.27 25.60 -3.39
CA LYS A 3 6.33 24.64 -4.00
C LYS A 3 5.18 24.45 -3.00
N GLU A 4 3.94 24.63 -3.43
CA GLU A 4 2.79 24.34 -2.58
C GLU A 4 2.80 22.86 -2.18
N PRO A 5 2.43 22.52 -0.93
CA PRO A 5 2.32 21.13 -0.51
C PRO A 5 1.36 20.38 -1.43
N VAL A 6 1.72 19.15 -1.81
CA VAL A 6 0.80 18.30 -2.58
C VAL A 6 -0.29 17.78 -1.64
N GLU A 7 -1.53 18.10 -1.99
CA GLU A 7 -2.70 17.54 -1.34
C GLU A 7 -2.83 16.06 -1.68
N ARG A 8 -3.02 15.23 -0.64
CA ARG A 8 -3.18 13.79 -0.78
C ARG A 8 -4.55 13.39 -0.30
N GLU A 9 -5.28 12.70 -1.17
CA GLU A 9 -6.56 12.13 -0.83
C GLU A 9 -6.37 11.00 0.17
N LEU A 10 -7.07 11.12 1.30
CA LEU A 10 -7.08 10.17 2.40
C LEU A 10 -7.95 8.96 2.02
N VAL A 11 -7.41 7.76 2.17
CA VAL A 11 -8.14 6.50 1.97
C VAL A 11 -8.84 6.09 3.26
N CYS A 12 -8.10 6.12 4.37
CA CYS A 12 -8.64 5.97 5.71
C CYS A 12 -7.68 6.55 6.75
N GLU A 13 -8.20 6.85 7.93
CA GLU A 13 -7.45 7.27 9.10
C GLU A 13 -7.92 6.45 10.30
N GLY A 14 -6.98 6.16 11.19
CA GLY A 14 -7.24 5.50 12.45
C GLY A 14 -6.20 5.91 13.47
N ARG A 15 -6.30 5.32 14.66
CA ARG A 15 -5.45 5.66 15.81
C ARG A 15 -3.94 5.54 15.57
N TRP A 16 -3.51 4.60 14.73
CA TRP A 16 -2.08 4.28 14.56
C TRP A 16 -1.46 4.94 13.34
N CYS A 17 -2.18 5.00 12.23
CA CYS A 17 -1.67 5.61 11.02
C CYS A 17 -2.78 6.21 10.15
N SER A 18 -2.37 7.12 9.28
CA SER A 18 -3.16 7.56 8.14
C SER A 18 -2.73 6.80 6.87
N ILE A 19 -3.69 6.36 6.05
CA ILE A 19 -3.43 5.77 4.74
C ILE A 19 -3.93 6.71 3.67
N SER A 20 -3.06 7.12 2.75
CA SER A 20 -3.41 7.95 1.61
C SER A 20 -2.83 7.39 0.32
N TYR A 21 -3.24 7.93 -0.82
CA TYR A 21 -2.56 7.65 -2.08
C TYR A 21 -1.18 8.31 -2.13
N ALA A 22 -0.22 7.60 -2.70
CA ALA A 22 1.04 8.18 -3.15
C ALA A 22 0.81 8.92 -4.48
N ILE A 23 1.46 10.08 -4.62
CA ILE A 23 1.31 10.96 -5.77
C ILE A 23 2.55 10.88 -6.65
N ARG A 24 2.34 10.77 -7.95
CA ARG A 24 3.41 10.80 -8.95
C ARG A 24 4.04 12.18 -9.03
N ARG A 25 5.19 12.26 -9.69
CA ARG A 25 5.96 13.51 -9.86
C ARG A 25 5.15 14.70 -10.39
N ASP A 26 4.12 14.44 -11.18
CA ASP A 26 3.23 15.48 -11.73
C ASP A 26 2.39 16.20 -10.64
N GLY A 27 2.33 15.65 -9.43
CA GLY A 27 1.60 16.21 -8.30
C GLY A 27 0.09 15.93 -8.33
N THR A 28 -0.41 15.10 -9.25
CA THR A 28 -1.85 14.85 -9.41
C THR A 28 -2.21 13.39 -9.64
N THR A 29 -1.34 12.61 -10.26
CA THR A 29 -1.62 11.20 -10.58
C THR A 29 -1.40 10.31 -9.36
N ALA A 30 -2.36 9.40 -9.11
CA ALA A 30 -2.35 8.46 -7.99
C ALA A 30 -2.65 7.03 -8.53
N PRO A 31 -1.64 6.20 -8.84
CA PRO A 31 -1.89 4.93 -9.53
C PRO A 31 -2.71 3.93 -8.72
N ALA A 32 -2.54 3.90 -7.39
CA ALA A 32 -3.35 3.06 -6.54
C ALA A 32 -4.83 3.47 -6.50
N ARG A 33 -5.14 4.77 -6.72
CA ARG A 33 -6.54 5.23 -6.81
C ARG A 33 -7.24 4.63 -8.02
N GLU A 34 -6.59 4.67 -9.18
CA GLU A 34 -7.14 4.08 -10.41
C GLU A 34 -7.46 2.59 -10.21
N VAL A 35 -6.56 1.83 -9.58
CA VAL A 35 -6.80 0.41 -9.29
C VAL A 35 -7.97 0.20 -8.33
N LEU A 36 -8.06 0.98 -7.25
CA LEU A 36 -9.17 0.86 -6.30
C LEU A 36 -10.50 1.29 -6.91
N ASP A 37 -10.52 2.31 -7.77
CA ASP A 37 -11.72 2.73 -8.51
C ASP A 37 -12.19 1.62 -9.47
N TYR A 38 -11.27 0.99 -10.22
CA TYR A 38 -11.62 -0.14 -11.08
C TYR A 38 -12.19 -1.32 -10.29
N LEU A 39 -11.59 -1.67 -9.15
CA LEU A 39 -12.12 -2.73 -8.28
C LEU A 39 -13.50 -2.40 -7.73
N LYS A 40 -13.69 -1.14 -7.30
CA LYS A 40 -14.97 -0.63 -6.77
C LYS A 40 -16.08 -0.66 -7.81
N GLU A 41 -15.75 -0.45 -9.09
CA GLU A 41 -16.70 -0.47 -10.20
C GLU A 41 -16.84 -1.87 -10.84
N GLY A 42 -15.96 -2.80 -10.51
CA GLY A 42 -15.89 -4.13 -11.14
C GLY A 42 -15.40 -4.08 -12.59
N THR A 43 -14.54 -3.12 -12.93
CA THR A 43 -14.08 -2.82 -14.30
C THR A 43 -12.57 -3.05 -14.49
N TRP A 44 -11.90 -3.72 -13.56
CA TRP A 44 -10.47 -3.98 -13.64
C TRP A 44 -10.17 -5.07 -14.67
N SER A 45 -9.91 -4.64 -15.91
CA SER A 45 -9.67 -5.53 -17.05
C SER A 45 -8.44 -6.42 -16.89
N GLU A 46 -7.36 -5.94 -16.24
CA GLU A 46 -6.21 -6.80 -15.90
C GLU A 46 -6.58 -7.92 -14.92
N GLY A 47 -7.65 -7.72 -14.14
CA GLY A 47 -8.27 -8.70 -13.25
C GLY A 47 -9.10 -9.76 -14.00
N GLU A 48 -9.72 -9.40 -15.12
CA GLU A 48 -10.53 -10.34 -15.91
C GLU A 48 -9.68 -11.47 -16.50
N ASP A 49 -8.47 -11.16 -16.98
CA ASP A 49 -7.51 -12.15 -17.49
C ASP A 49 -7.06 -13.16 -16.41
N VAL A 50 -7.22 -12.82 -15.12
CA VAL A 50 -6.95 -13.71 -13.99
C VAL A 50 -8.22 -14.31 -13.38
N ALA A 51 -9.34 -14.22 -14.11
CA ALA A 51 -10.67 -14.72 -13.77
C ALA A 51 -11.33 -14.08 -12.54
N MET A 52 -11.05 -12.80 -12.23
CA MET A 52 -11.87 -12.04 -11.28
C MET A 52 -13.10 -11.48 -11.98
N HIS A 53 -14.27 -12.04 -11.70
CA HIS A 53 -15.55 -11.49 -12.16
C HIS A 53 -15.86 -10.15 -11.47
N ALA A 54 -16.74 -9.33 -12.06
CA ALA A 54 -17.02 -7.98 -11.57
C ALA A 54 -17.52 -7.95 -10.12
N ASP A 55 -18.33 -8.91 -9.70
CA ASP A 55 -18.78 -9.08 -8.32
C ASP A 55 -17.61 -9.42 -7.37
N GLU A 56 -16.75 -10.36 -7.74
CA GLU A 56 -15.52 -10.68 -6.98
C GLU A 56 -14.60 -9.45 -6.84
N GLN A 57 -14.52 -8.60 -7.86
CA GLN A 57 -13.73 -7.35 -7.80
C GLN A 57 -14.30 -6.36 -6.78
N VAL A 58 -15.63 -6.17 -6.77
CA VAL A 58 -16.30 -5.29 -5.79
C VAL A 58 -16.17 -5.82 -4.37
N GLU A 59 -16.31 -7.14 -4.17
CA GLU A 59 -16.05 -7.79 -2.89
C GLU A 59 -14.59 -7.64 -2.45
N THR A 60 -13.66 -7.76 -3.41
CA THR A 60 -12.23 -7.57 -3.19
C THR A 60 -11.91 -6.14 -2.77
N TYR A 61 -12.54 -5.13 -3.39
CA TYR A 61 -12.45 -3.73 -2.95
C TYR A 61 -12.90 -3.58 -1.49
N ALA A 62 -14.08 -4.09 -1.14
CA ALA A 62 -14.61 -4.00 0.22
C ALA A 62 -13.66 -4.66 1.24
N ALA A 63 -13.11 -5.83 0.92
CA ALA A 63 -12.16 -6.54 1.77
C ALA A 63 -10.81 -5.79 1.92
N LEU A 64 -10.31 -5.13 0.86
CA LEU A 64 -9.13 -4.26 0.95
C LEU A 64 -9.38 -3.07 1.88
N MET A 65 -10.51 -2.38 1.69
CA MET A 65 -10.87 -1.22 2.51
C MET A 65 -11.03 -1.60 3.99
N GLN A 66 -11.62 -2.76 4.28
CA GLN A 66 -11.71 -3.29 5.63
C GLN A 66 -10.32 -3.55 6.24
N SER A 67 -9.42 -4.22 5.52
CA SER A 67 -8.06 -4.50 6.01
C SER A 67 -7.25 -3.22 6.22
N MET A 68 -7.35 -2.25 5.30
CA MET A 68 -6.69 -0.95 5.42
C MET A 68 -7.20 -0.17 6.63
N GLN A 69 -8.53 -0.11 6.81
CA GLN A 69 -9.13 0.56 7.97
C GLN A 69 -8.76 -0.13 9.28
N HIS A 70 -8.73 -1.46 9.30
CA HIS A 70 -8.31 -2.22 10.48
C HIS A 70 -6.86 -1.91 10.84
N TYR A 71 -5.96 -1.95 9.86
CA TYR A 71 -4.55 -1.60 10.06
C TYR A 71 -4.38 -0.18 10.57
N ALA A 72 -5.09 0.79 9.99
CA ALA A 72 -5.07 2.17 10.45
C ALA A 72 -5.48 2.33 11.93
N GLU A 73 -6.46 1.54 12.39
CA GLU A 73 -6.99 1.63 13.74
C GLU A 73 -6.26 0.77 14.78
N HIS A 74 -5.56 -0.29 14.37
CA HIS A 74 -4.96 -1.27 15.30
C HIS A 74 -3.43 -1.42 15.17
N GLY A 75 -2.84 -0.97 14.06
CA GLY A 75 -1.41 -1.08 13.80
C GLY A 75 -0.97 -2.45 13.28
N ASP A 76 -1.91 -3.38 13.07
CA ASP A 76 -1.65 -4.70 12.50
C ASP A 76 -2.78 -5.19 11.56
N GLY A 77 -2.54 -6.29 10.86
CA GLY A 77 -3.49 -6.82 9.89
C GLY A 77 -4.65 -7.56 10.54
N ASP A 78 -5.81 -7.54 9.90
CA ASP A 78 -7.02 -8.24 10.36
C ASP A 78 -6.98 -9.77 10.20
N ARG A 79 -6.04 -10.29 9.42
CA ARG A 79 -5.83 -11.70 9.13
C ARG A 79 -4.38 -11.94 8.70
N GLU A 80 -3.87 -13.15 8.90
CA GLU A 80 -2.47 -13.52 8.57
C GLU A 80 -2.09 -13.18 7.12
N GLU A 81 -3.05 -13.33 6.21
CA GLU A 81 -2.85 -13.13 4.79
C GLU A 81 -3.13 -11.71 4.28
N SER A 82 -3.59 -10.76 5.09
CA SER A 82 -3.99 -9.43 4.60
C SER A 82 -2.82 -8.55 4.20
N MET A 83 -1.62 -8.85 4.69
CA MET A 83 -0.43 -8.05 4.42
C MET A 83 0.80 -8.92 4.15
N ASN A 84 1.71 -8.43 3.32
CA ASN A 84 3.01 -9.06 3.14
C ASN A 84 4.11 -8.02 2.88
N GLY A 85 5.32 -8.32 3.31
CA GLY A 85 6.50 -7.57 2.90
C GLY A 85 7.03 -8.10 1.57
N LEU A 86 7.39 -7.17 0.67
CA LEU A 86 8.01 -7.47 -0.60
C LEU A 86 9.52 -7.27 -0.47
N ASP A 87 10.04 -6.13 -0.92
CA ASP A 87 11.47 -5.86 -1.00
C ASP A 87 11.73 -4.35 -0.94
N ASP A 88 12.82 -3.94 -0.28
CA ASP A 88 13.26 -2.55 -0.11
C ASP A 88 12.18 -1.64 0.49
N GLY A 89 11.56 -2.01 1.62
CA GLY A 89 10.54 -1.18 2.27
C GLY A 89 9.24 -1.00 1.48
N ILE A 90 8.96 -1.89 0.53
CA ILE A 90 7.65 -2.02 -0.11
C ILE A 90 6.91 -3.18 0.53
N PHE A 91 5.65 -2.94 0.86
CA PHE A 91 4.71 -3.90 1.40
C PHE A 91 3.46 -3.94 0.51
N GLU A 92 2.59 -4.92 0.74
CA GLU A 92 1.33 -5.04 0.01
C GLU A 92 0.17 -5.35 0.95
N PHE A 93 -0.99 -4.73 0.72
CA PHE A 93 -2.29 -5.22 1.17
C PHE A 93 -2.82 -6.26 0.18
N LYS A 94 -3.51 -7.28 0.70
CA LYS A 94 -3.93 -8.46 -0.04
C LYS A 94 -5.41 -8.77 0.21
N ALA A 95 -6.20 -8.87 -0.85
CA ALA A 95 -7.51 -9.51 -0.82
C ALA A 95 -7.73 -10.27 -2.13
N GLY A 96 -8.18 -11.53 -2.04
CA GLY A 96 -8.28 -12.41 -3.19
C GLY A 96 -7.01 -12.39 -4.05
N ARG A 97 -7.16 -12.02 -5.32
CA ARG A 97 -6.04 -11.84 -6.26
C ARG A 97 -5.48 -10.42 -6.29
N ALA A 98 -6.18 -9.40 -5.76
CA ALA A 98 -5.66 -8.04 -5.77
C ALA A 98 -4.50 -7.86 -4.78
N ARG A 99 -3.49 -7.10 -5.21
CA ARG A 99 -2.35 -6.65 -4.40
C ARG A 99 -2.24 -5.15 -4.54
N ILE A 100 -2.24 -4.42 -3.42
CA ILE A 100 -2.02 -2.97 -3.40
C ILE A 100 -0.71 -2.69 -2.67
N ALA A 101 0.31 -2.23 -3.41
CA ALA A 101 1.59 -1.85 -2.85
C ALA A 101 1.48 -0.58 -2.02
N PHE A 102 2.30 -0.52 -0.97
CA PHE A 102 2.49 0.68 -0.17
C PHE A 102 3.89 0.76 0.43
N PHE A 103 4.21 1.94 0.97
CA PHE A 103 5.36 2.19 1.83
C PHE A 103 4.95 3.07 3.01
N ASP A 104 5.78 3.10 4.04
CA ASP A 104 5.65 3.98 5.19
C ASP A 104 6.58 5.20 5.09
N THR A 105 6.18 6.31 5.71
CA THR A 105 6.98 7.53 5.76
C THR A 105 6.68 8.33 7.03
N PRO A 106 7.67 9.03 7.61
CA PRO A 106 7.44 10.00 8.68
C PRO A 106 6.79 11.30 8.17
N GLY A 107 6.62 11.47 6.85
CA GLY A 107 5.92 12.61 6.24
C GLY A 107 6.77 13.85 5.99
N ASP A 108 8.10 13.76 6.16
CA ASP A 108 9.05 14.87 5.92
C ASP A 108 9.95 14.65 4.68
N GLY A 109 9.67 13.60 3.91
CA GLY A 109 10.42 13.22 2.71
C GLY A 109 11.72 12.46 2.98
N THR A 110 12.02 12.15 4.25
CA THR A 110 13.00 11.13 4.62
C THR A 110 12.37 9.74 4.51
N PHE A 111 13.21 8.72 4.32
CA PHE A 111 12.77 7.34 4.21
C PHE A 111 13.91 6.41 4.57
N THR A 112 13.62 5.42 5.41
CA THR A 112 14.52 4.31 5.71
C THR A 112 13.80 3.00 5.38
N PRO A 113 14.32 2.18 4.45
CA PRO A 113 13.63 0.95 4.07
C PRO A 113 13.56 -0.01 5.26
N ARG A 114 12.34 -0.46 5.56
CA ARG A 114 12.05 -1.52 6.51
C ARG A 114 11.91 -2.86 5.79
N TRP A 115 12.22 -3.94 6.50
CA TRP A 115 12.28 -5.28 5.90
C TRP A 115 11.29 -6.21 6.57
N LYS A 116 10.73 -7.13 5.78
CA LYS A 116 9.92 -8.22 6.32
C LYS A 116 10.72 -8.99 7.36
N ILE A 117 10.13 -9.19 8.53
CA ILE A 117 10.72 -9.99 9.59
C ILE A 117 10.63 -11.47 9.20
N SER A 118 11.76 -12.17 9.29
CA SER A 118 11.85 -13.58 8.88
C SER A 118 11.61 -14.57 10.02
N ASN A 119 11.77 -14.14 11.27
CA ASN A 119 11.56 -14.95 12.46
C ASN A 119 10.61 -14.24 13.42
N ARG A 120 9.60 -14.97 13.89
CA ARG A 120 8.55 -14.43 14.77
C ARG A 120 9.10 -13.87 16.08
N ASP A 121 10.15 -14.49 16.63
CA ASP A 121 10.77 -14.06 17.88
C ASP A 121 11.48 -12.70 17.78
N ASP A 122 11.79 -12.25 16.55
CA ASP A 122 12.40 -10.94 16.28
C ASP A 122 11.33 -9.86 16.07
N SER A 123 10.04 -10.21 16.11
CA SER A 123 8.95 -9.27 15.88
C SER A 123 8.71 -8.36 17.09
N PRO A 124 8.45 -7.05 16.89
CA PRO A 124 8.00 -6.17 17.97
C PRO A 124 6.61 -6.57 18.50
N ASN A 125 5.82 -7.29 17.70
CA ASN A 125 4.51 -7.78 18.08
C ASN A 125 4.34 -9.25 17.64
N PRO A 126 4.94 -10.22 18.36
CA PRO A 126 4.91 -11.62 17.99
C PRO A 126 3.51 -12.23 18.06
N ASP A 127 2.58 -11.65 18.82
CA ASP A 127 1.20 -12.15 18.91
C ASP A 127 0.30 -11.68 17.77
N SER A 128 0.74 -10.70 16.98
CA SER A 128 0.01 -10.24 15.81
C SER A 128 -0.11 -11.34 14.74
N VAL A 129 -1.27 -11.39 14.09
CA VAL A 129 -1.48 -12.26 12.92
C VAL A 129 -0.58 -11.85 11.75
N THR A 130 -0.10 -10.62 11.70
CA THR A 130 0.87 -10.11 10.72
C THR A 130 2.22 -9.79 11.36
N TRP A 131 2.68 -10.60 12.32
CA TRP A 131 3.96 -10.43 13.04
C TRP A 131 5.18 -10.20 12.12
N HIS A 132 5.12 -10.65 10.85
CA HIS A 132 6.20 -10.47 9.87
C HIS A 132 6.31 -9.04 9.31
N ILE A 133 5.34 -8.19 9.60
CA ILE A 133 5.36 -6.76 9.27
C ILE A 133 6.05 -6.03 10.44
N PRO A 134 7.14 -5.28 10.20
CA PRO A 134 7.80 -4.50 11.24
C PRO A 134 6.94 -3.29 11.63
N ASP A 135 7.26 -2.64 12.74
CA ASP A 135 6.67 -1.34 13.08
C ASP A 135 6.96 -0.35 11.94
N LEU A 136 5.90 0.25 11.39
CA LEU A 136 5.97 1.21 10.29
C LEU A 136 5.72 2.63 10.79
N ASP A 137 6.19 3.62 10.03
CA ASP A 137 5.93 5.03 10.28
C ASP A 137 4.42 5.39 10.12
N PRO A 138 3.94 6.48 10.76
CA PRO A 138 2.50 6.76 10.88
C PRO A 138 1.80 7.22 9.59
N HIS A 139 2.53 7.43 8.50
CA HIS A 139 1.92 7.72 7.20
C HIS A 139 2.19 6.59 6.21
N ILE A 140 1.12 5.91 5.79
CA ILE A 140 1.16 4.88 4.78
C ILE A 140 0.71 5.47 3.43
N ARG A 141 1.47 5.19 2.37
CA ARG A 141 1.23 5.73 1.02
C ARG A 141 1.04 4.59 0.02
N LEU A 142 -0.15 4.48 -0.56
CA LEU A 142 -0.48 3.45 -1.55
C LEU A 142 0.13 3.80 -2.91
N CYS A 143 0.97 2.92 -3.48
CA CYS A 143 1.72 3.18 -4.71
C CYS A 143 0.96 2.84 -5.98
N ASN A 144 0.67 1.56 -6.16
CA ASN A 144 0.08 0.93 -7.33
C ASN A 144 -0.56 -0.40 -6.90
N GLY A 145 -1.23 -1.08 -7.83
CA GLY A 145 -1.72 -2.43 -7.58
C GLY A 145 -1.67 -3.31 -8.80
N TRP A 146 -1.77 -4.62 -8.57
CA TRP A 146 -1.71 -5.64 -9.61
C TRP A 146 -2.49 -6.90 -9.17
N PRO A 147 -2.99 -7.68 -10.13
CA PRO A 147 -3.54 -9.00 -9.84
C PRO A 147 -2.41 -10.03 -9.63
N LYS A 148 -2.59 -10.95 -8.68
CA LYS A 148 -1.70 -12.08 -8.47
C LYS A 148 -1.79 -13.05 -9.65
N ARG A 149 -0.71 -13.15 -10.42
CA ARG A 149 -0.57 -14.07 -11.57
C ARG A 149 0.23 -15.34 -11.26
N GLY A 150 0.97 -15.37 -10.16
CA GLY A 150 1.84 -16.48 -9.82
C GLY A 150 2.26 -16.48 -8.36
N GLN A 151 3.28 -17.30 -8.04
CA GLN A 151 3.79 -17.44 -6.67
C GLN A 151 4.54 -16.19 -6.18
N LYS A 152 5.17 -15.44 -7.08
CA LYS A 152 5.93 -14.23 -6.77
C LYS A 152 5.36 -13.03 -7.53
N THR A 153 5.41 -11.86 -6.89
CA THR A 153 5.13 -10.58 -7.53
C THR A 153 6.10 -10.33 -8.68
N ASN A 154 5.62 -9.74 -9.78
CA ASN A 154 6.48 -9.38 -10.91
C ASN A 154 7.47 -8.29 -10.46
N PRO A 155 8.79 -8.45 -10.70
CA PRO A 155 9.78 -7.43 -10.38
C PRO A 155 9.47 -6.04 -10.96
N GLY A 156 8.77 -5.98 -12.10
CA GLY A 156 8.32 -4.72 -12.71
C GLY A 156 7.36 -3.93 -11.81
N ASP A 157 6.43 -4.60 -11.14
CA ASP A 157 5.46 -3.97 -10.25
C ASP A 157 6.13 -3.40 -8.99
N ILE A 158 7.10 -4.14 -8.43
CA ILE A 158 7.90 -3.68 -7.30
C ILE A 158 8.77 -2.49 -7.71
N SER A 159 9.40 -2.56 -8.88
CA SER A 159 10.21 -1.45 -9.41
C SER A 159 9.36 -0.20 -9.65
N PHE A 160 8.11 -0.37 -10.10
CA PHE A 160 7.18 0.75 -10.25
C PHE A 160 6.78 1.32 -8.90
N ALA A 161 6.45 0.49 -7.90
CA ALA A 161 6.16 0.93 -6.54
C ALA A 161 7.30 1.79 -5.95
N ARG A 162 8.56 1.34 -6.11
CA ARG A 162 9.75 2.11 -5.68
C ARG A 162 9.88 3.46 -6.38
N LYS A 163 9.57 3.50 -7.67
CA LYS A 163 9.57 4.74 -8.45
C LYS A 163 8.49 5.70 -7.93
N VAL A 164 7.27 5.20 -7.70
CA VAL A 164 6.18 6.00 -7.12
C VAL A 164 6.57 6.53 -5.74
N ARG A 165 7.14 5.70 -4.87
CA ARG A 165 7.66 6.14 -3.56
C ARG A 165 8.68 7.26 -3.70
N PHE A 166 9.67 7.09 -4.57
CA PHE A 166 10.71 8.10 -4.77
C PHE A 166 10.09 9.43 -5.20
N GLU A 167 9.19 9.41 -6.18
CA GLU A 167 8.49 10.60 -6.65
C GLU A 167 7.62 11.22 -5.54
N ASP A 168 6.84 10.43 -4.80
CA ASP A 168 5.97 10.92 -3.71
C ASP A 168 6.78 11.62 -2.61
N LEU A 169 7.89 11.02 -2.17
CA LEU A 169 8.76 11.60 -1.14
C LEU A 169 9.43 12.90 -1.59
N GLU A 170 9.65 13.12 -2.90
CA GLU A 170 10.14 14.41 -3.41
C GLU A 170 9.15 15.56 -3.13
N HIS A 171 7.86 15.27 -2.96
CA HIS A 171 6.86 16.27 -2.60
C HIS A 171 6.89 16.67 -1.11
N ASP A 172 7.34 15.78 -0.23
CA ASP A 172 7.40 16.03 1.23
C ASP A 172 8.71 16.73 1.64
N ARG A 173 9.77 16.63 0.82
CA ARG A 173 11.04 17.29 1.11
C ARG A 173 10.87 18.80 1.10
N LYS A 174 11.05 19.42 2.27
CA LYS A 174 11.19 20.88 2.39
C LYS A 174 12.38 21.32 1.52
N GLN A 175 12.12 22.14 0.51
CA GLN A 175 13.20 22.79 -0.23
C GLN A 175 13.92 23.74 0.74
N ARG A 176 15.23 23.54 0.90
CA ARG A 176 16.10 24.48 1.62
C ARG A 176 16.33 25.74 0.80
#